data_AF-A0A645IJZ2-F1
#
_entry.id   AF-A0A645IJZ2-F1
#
_cell.length_a   1.000
_cell.length_b   1.000
_cell.length_c   1.000
_cell.angle_alpha   90.00
_cell.angle_beta   90.00
_cell.angle_gamma   90.00
#
_symmetry.space_group_name_H-M   'P 1'
#
loop_
_entity.id
_entity.type
_entity.pdbx_description
1 polymer ?
#
loop_
_entity_poly.entity_id
_entity_poly.type
_entity_poly.pdbx_seq_one_letter_code
_entity_poly.pdbx_strand_id
1 'polypeptide(L)'
;MRDEIQRKFFINGGDPDSDVIDMSNIAFNPELNEYDNIAAAITPPPYNAEDNKIALKILELRSGKVFGEEAYDSAGGKYNFDEYYRNIILDLGKAGMEAAINAEAQSSMVKELENKKGAMMGVSMDEEMGNLIKFEHSYNASARMVNVMDEMLEIIVNRLGIVGR
;
A
#
# COMPACT_ATOMS: atom_id res chain seq x y z
N MET A 1 28.91 31.83 -9.88
CA MET A 1 30.28 32.33 -10.10
C MET A 1 31.02 31.20 -10.80
N ARG A 2 31.04 31.22 -12.15
CA ARG A 2 31.77 30.25 -12.97
C ARG A 2 33.25 30.48 -12.70
N ASP A 3 33.97 29.44 -12.34
CA ASP A 3 35.42 29.48 -12.28
C ASP A 3 35.93 29.82 -13.68
N GLU A 4 36.68 30.92 -13.81
CA GLU A 4 37.23 31.36 -15.10
C GLU A 4 38.41 30.47 -15.55
N ILE A 5 38.84 29.54 -14.68
CA ILE A 5 39.93 28.60 -14.92
C ILE A 5 39.38 27.16 -14.96
N GLN A 6 38.34 26.92 -15.77
CA GLN A 6 37.90 25.54 -16.01
C GLN A 6 38.96 24.81 -16.86
N ARG A 7 39.95 24.21 -16.18
CA ARG A 7 41.00 23.40 -16.83
C ARG A 7 40.34 22.23 -17.52
N LYS A 8 40.49 22.15 -18.85
CA LYS A 8 39.88 21.07 -19.65
C LYS A 8 40.51 19.74 -19.26
N PHE A 9 39.67 18.70 -19.14
CA PHE A 9 40.14 17.34 -18.89
C PHE A 9 40.89 16.75 -20.09
N PHE A 10 40.44 17.11 -21.29
CA PHE A 10 41.07 16.76 -22.55
C PHE A 10 41.49 18.04 -23.30
N ILE A 11 42.65 17.98 -23.94
CA ILE A 11 43.18 19.00 -24.85
C ILE A 11 43.44 18.38 -26.22
N ASN A 12 43.66 19.23 -27.21
CA ASN A 12 44.17 18.78 -28.50
C ASN A 12 45.69 18.55 -28.39
N GLY A 13 46.14 17.33 -28.66
CA GLY A 13 47.53 16.90 -28.56
C GLY A 13 48.45 17.44 -29.65
N GLY A 14 47.89 18.03 -30.72
CA GLY A 14 48.65 18.73 -31.76
C GLY A 14 48.77 20.23 -31.50
N ASP A 15 47.76 20.83 -30.87
CA ASP A 15 47.72 22.26 -30.52
C ASP A 15 46.94 22.46 -29.20
N PRO A 16 47.63 22.71 -28.07
CA PRO A 16 47.01 22.84 -26.74
C PRO A 16 46.02 24.01 -26.60
N ASP A 17 46.16 25.06 -27.43
CA ASP A 17 45.31 26.26 -27.35
C ASP A 17 44.02 26.13 -28.20
N SER A 18 43.92 25.07 -29.01
CA SER A 18 42.75 24.81 -29.85
C SER A 18 41.59 24.18 -29.06
N ASP A 19 40.38 24.73 -29.25
CA ASP A 19 39.14 24.18 -28.70
C ASP A 19 38.62 22.95 -29.45
N VAL A 20 39.18 22.64 -30.63
CA VAL A 20 38.71 21.56 -31.50
C VAL A 20 39.37 20.24 -31.11
N ILE A 21 38.58 19.30 -30.59
CA ILE A 21 39.02 17.96 -30.17
C ILE A 21 38.26 16.92 -30.98
N ASP A 22 39.00 16.12 -31.73
CA ASP A 22 38.55 14.96 -32.51
C ASP A 22 39.23 13.68 -32.00
N MET A 23 38.71 12.52 -32.40
CA MET A 23 39.27 11.22 -31.99
C MET A 23 40.75 11.01 -32.37
N SER A 24 41.26 11.73 -33.36
CA SER A 24 42.67 11.65 -33.78
C SER A 24 43.62 12.54 -32.98
N ASN A 25 43.10 13.58 -32.32
CA ASN A 25 43.93 14.59 -31.65
C ASN A 25 43.64 14.69 -30.14
N ILE A 26 42.71 13.91 -29.60
CA ILE A 26 42.41 13.90 -28.17
C ILE A 26 43.64 13.48 -27.34
N ALA A 27 44.05 14.34 -26.42
CA ALA A 27 45.12 14.06 -25.47
C ALA A 27 44.68 14.44 -24.05
N PHE A 28 45.23 13.75 -23.05
CA PHE A 28 45.04 14.10 -21.65
C PHE A 28 45.80 15.39 -21.32
N ASN A 29 45.19 16.29 -20.56
CA ASN A 29 45.82 17.55 -20.16
C ASN A 29 47.00 17.31 -19.19
N PRO A 30 48.26 17.59 -19.58
CA PRO A 30 49.43 17.36 -18.73
C PRO A 30 49.40 18.19 -17.43
N GLU A 31 48.70 19.32 -17.39
CA GLU A 31 48.55 20.17 -16.19
C GLU A 31 47.81 19.45 -15.04
N LEU A 32 47.04 18.40 -15.36
CA LEU A 32 46.34 17.57 -14.37
C LEU A 32 47.25 16.52 -13.71
N ASN A 33 48.50 16.37 -14.16
CA ASN A 33 49.50 15.52 -13.49
C ASN A 33 50.18 16.23 -12.30
N GLU A 34 50.01 17.54 -12.15
CA GLU A 34 50.51 18.26 -10.99
C GLU A 34 49.52 18.09 -9.82
N TYR A 35 49.98 17.45 -8.74
CA TYR A 35 49.14 17.18 -7.57
C TYR A 35 48.58 18.45 -6.92
N ASP A 36 49.34 19.55 -6.98
CA ASP A 36 48.94 20.88 -6.49
C ASP A 36 47.85 21.54 -7.33
N ASN A 37 47.59 21.00 -8.53
CA ASN A 37 46.57 21.46 -9.48
C ASN A 37 45.34 20.55 -9.49
N ILE A 38 45.28 19.54 -8.61
CA ILE A 38 44.16 18.60 -8.55
C ILE A 38 42.88 19.31 -8.07
N ALA A 39 41.76 18.87 -8.63
CA ALA A 39 40.38 19.35 -8.54
C ALA A 39 39.75 19.50 -7.13
N ALA A 40 40.52 19.53 -6.05
CA ALA A 40 40.04 19.87 -4.70
C ALA A 40 40.21 21.37 -4.36
N ALA A 41 41.26 22.00 -4.90
CA ALA A 41 41.62 23.40 -4.69
C ALA A 41 40.98 24.32 -5.73
N ILE A 42 40.55 25.51 -5.30
CA ILE A 42 40.05 26.58 -6.19
C ILE A 42 41.14 27.63 -6.42
N THR A 43 42.02 27.83 -5.43
CA THR A 43 43.13 28.77 -5.54
C THR A 43 44.38 28.13 -6.16
N PRO A 44 45.07 28.83 -7.08
CA PRO A 44 46.31 28.33 -7.67
C PRO A 44 47.50 28.41 -6.68
N PRO A 45 48.58 27.62 -6.89
CA PRO A 45 49.80 27.65 -6.08
C PRO A 45 50.45 29.04 -6.04
N PRO A 46 51.26 29.40 -5.01
CA PRO A 46 51.87 28.52 -3.99
C PRO A 46 51.12 28.42 -2.65
N TYR A 47 49.97 29.09 -2.48
CA TYR A 47 49.24 29.15 -1.21
C TYR A 47 47.99 28.23 -1.17
N ASN A 48 48.08 27.04 -1.78
CA ASN A 48 46.93 26.15 -1.97
C ASN A 48 47.13 24.73 -1.42
N ALA A 49 48.22 24.46 -0.71
CA ALA A 49 48.56 23.14 -0.15
C ALA A 49 47.50 22.57 0.83
N GLU A 50 46.51 23.37 1.23
CA GLU A 50 45.39 22.97 2.11
C GLU A 50 44.00 23.32 1.53
N ASP A 51 43.90 23.73 0.27
CA ASP A 51 42.63 24.17 -0.30
C ASP A 51 41.75 22.97 -0.70
N ASN A 52 40.67 22.76 0.05
CA ASN A 52 39.68 21.70 -0.16
C ASN A 52 38.28 22.27 -0.50
N LYS A 53 38.19 23.52 -0.97
CA LYS A 53 36.90 24.20 -1.21
C LYS A 53 36.00 23.48 -2.21
N ILE A 54 36.52 22.77 -3.22
CA ILE A 54 35.68 21.99 -4.14
C ILE A 54 35.08 20.79 -3.41
N ALA A 55 35.87 20.10 -2.57
CA ALA A 55 35.37 19.02 -1.73
C ALA A 55 34.32 19.51 -0.72
N LEU A 56 34.50 20.72 -0.16
CA LEU A 56 33.50 21.37 0.69
C LEU A 56 32.21 21.70 -0.08
N LYS A 57 32.31 22.21 -1.32
CA LYS A 57 31.13 22.44 -2.18
C LYS A 57 30.39 21.15 -2.52
N ILE A 58 31.11 20.05 -2.76
CA ILE A 58 30.50 18.73 -2.97
C ILE A 58 29.80 18.25 -1.69
N LEU A 59 30.41 18.47 -0.52
CA LEU A 59 29.78 18.18 0.77
C LEU A 59 28.51 19.02 0.99
N GLU A 60 28.54 20.30 0.59
CA GLU A 60 27.39 21.20 0.65
C GLU A 60 26.25 20.77 -0.26
N LEU A 61 26.50 20.05 -1.37
CA LEU A 61 25.41 19.47 -2.17
C LEU A 61 24.60 18.43 -1.38
N ARG A 62 25.24 17.71 -0.45
CA ARG A 62 24.55 16.72 0.39
C ARG A 62 23.56 17.38 1.36
N SER A 63 23.92 18.53 1.95
CA SER A 63 23.05 19.32 2.84
C SER A 63 22.17 20.31 2.09
N GLY A 64 22.53 20.61 0.84
CA GLY A 64 21.78 21.45 -0.07
C GLY A 64 20.40 20.88 -0.29
N LYS A 65 19.41 21.77 -0.27
CA LYS A 65 18.04 21.38 -0.58
C LYS A 65 17.90 21.34 -2.09
N VAL A 66 17.94 20.13 -2.64
CA VAL A 66 17.94 19.90 -4.10
C VAL A 66 16.61 19.34 -4.60
N PHE A 67 15.81 18.77 -3.70
CA PHE A 67 14.54 18.13 -4.03
C PHE A 67 13.36 19.01 -3.62
N GLY A 68 12.46 19.27 -4.56
CA GLY A 68 11.18 19.96 -4.32
C GLY A 68 10.10 19.05 -3.73
N GLU A 69 8.88 19.59 -3.68
CA GLU A 69 7.69 18.94 -3.11
C GLU A 69 7.04 17.93 -4.06
N GLU A 70 7.11 18.19 -5.37
CA GLU A 70 6.77 17.21 -6.40
C GLU A 70 8.03 16.46 -6.85
N ALA A 71 7.90 15.15 -7.08
CA ALA A 71 8.93 14.39 -7.76
C ALA A 71 9.26 15.12 -9.06
N TYR A 72 10.52 15.56 -9.22
CA TYR A 72 11.06 16.27 -10.39
C TYR A 72 10.96 17.81 -10.45
N ASP A 73 10.42 18.50 -9.45
CA ASP A 73 10.57 19.97 -9.41
C ASP A 73 11.80 20.39 -8.58
N SER A 74 12.82 20.87 -9.28
CA SER A 74 14.04 21.44 -8.67
C SER A 74 13.88 22.92 -8.28
N ALA A 75 12.75 23.55 -8.59
CA ALA A 75 12.53 24.97 -8.30
C ALA A 75 12.06 25.17 -6.85
N GLY A 76 13.03 25.36 -5.94
CA GLY A 76 12.76 25.76 -4.55
C GLY A 76 13.03 24.68 -3.51
N GLY A 77 14.00 23.81 -3.77
CA GLY A 77 14.39 22.65 -2.96
C GLY A 77 14.02 22.76 -1.48
N LYS A 78 13.16 21.84 -1.04
CA LYS A 78 12.61 21.75 0.31
C LYS A 78 13.36 20.72 1.14
N TYR A 79 13.84 19.67 0.50
CA TYR A 79 14.50 18.52 1.14
C TYR A 79 15.94 18.35 0.65
N ASN A 80 16.83 18.01 1.59
CA ASN A 80 18.15 17.49 1.28
C ASN A 80 18.10 15.98 0.92
N PHE A 81 19.22 15.41 0.48
CA PHE A 81 19.28 13.99 0.08
C PHE A 81 18.83 13.02 1.17
N ASP A 82 19.19 13.32 2.42
CA ASP A 82 18.92 12.46 3.56
C ASP A 82 17.44 12.56 3.99
N GLU A 83 16.87 13.76 4.01
CA GLU A 83 15.45 14.02 4.25
C GLU A 83 14.57 13.37 3.18
N TYR A 84 14.95 13.47 1.91
CA TYR A 84 14.21 12.85 0.81
C TYR A 84 14.21 11.32 0.94
N TYR A 85 15.36 10.71 1.23
CA TYR A 85 15.45 9.26 1.45
C TYR A 85 14.63 8.81 2.67
N ARG A 86 14.67 9.57 3.78
CA ARG A 86 13.82 9.31 4.95
C ARG A 86 12.34 9.37 4.60
N ASN A 87 11.90 10.35 3.81
CA ASN A 87 10.51 10.48 3.39
C ASN A 87 10.05 9.26 2.58
N ILE A 88 10.87 8.76 1.65
CA ILE A 88 10.55 7.52 0.89
C ILE A 88 10.31 6.34 1.85
N ILE A 89 11.20 6.16 2.83
CA ILE A 89 11.06 5.09 3.83
C ILE A 89 9.81 5.29 4.68
N LEU A 90 9.53 6.53 5.09
CA LEU A 90 8.35 6.88 5.88
C LEU A 90 7.05 6.60 5.11
N ASP A 91 6.99 6.97 3.84
CA ASP A 91 5.82 6.73 2.98
C ASP A 91 5.58 5.24 2.78
N LEU A 92 6.64 4.46 2.53
CA LEU A 92 6.56 3.01 2.45
C LEU A 92 6.08 2.39 3.77
N GLY A 93 6.64 2.82 4.90
CA GLY A 93 6.26 2.35 6.23
C GLY A 93 4.81 2.68 6.56
N LYS A 94 4.36 3.90 6.22
CA LYS A 94 2.99 4.36 6.39
C LYS A 94 2.02 3.52 5.55
N ALA A 95 2.31 3.33 4.27
CA ALA A 95 1.48 2.53 3.37
C ALA A 95 1.37 1.07 3.86
N GLY A 96 2.49 0.49 4.32
CA GLY A 96 2.49 -0.86 4.89
C GLY A 96 1.66 -0.98 6.17
N MET A 97 1.78 -0.01 7.07
CA MET A 97 1.00 0.03 8.31
C MET A 97 -0.50 0.21 8.04
N GLU A 98 -0.86 1.11 7.14
CA GLU A 98 -2.24 1.36 6.74
C GLU A 98 -2.87 0.12 6.10
N ALA A 99 -2.14 -0.57 5.22
CA ALA A 99 -2.59 -1.82 4.62
C ALA A 99 -2.82 -2.93 5.67
N ALA A 100 -1.92 -3.05 6.66
CA ALA A 100 -2.06 -4.04 7.73
C ALA A 100 -3.29 -3.77 8.62
N ILE A 101 -3.49 -2.52 9.04
CA ILE A 101 -4.65 -2.10 9.84
C ILE A 101 -5.95 -2.35 9.06
N ASN A 102 -5.97 -1.99 7.77
CA ASN A 102 -7.15 -2.19 6.92
C ASN A 102 -7.47 -3.67 6.73
N ALA A 103 -6.46 -4.53 6.57
CA ALA A 103 -6.65 -5.97 6.45
C ALA A 103 -7.24 -6.58 7.73
N GLU A 104 -6.77 -6.15 8.90
CA GLU A 104 -7.29 -6.60 10.20
C GLU A 104 -8.74 -6.13 10.43
N ALA A 105 -9.03 -4.88 10.09
CA ALA A 105 -10.38 -4.32 10.18
C ALA A 105 -11.35 -5.07 9.26
N GLN A 106 -10.96 -5.33 8.01
CA GLN A 106 -11.75 -6.12 7.06
C GLN A 106 -11.96 -7.56 7.55
N SER A 107 -10.93 -8.22 8.09
CA SER A 107 -11.08 -9.56 8.64
C SER A 107 -12.07 -9.60 9.81
N SER A 108 -12.03 -8.58 10.67
CA SER A 108 -12.94 -8.48 11.82
C SER A 108 -14.38 -8.24 11.36
N MET A 109 -14.57 -7.37 10.36
CA MET A 109 -15.88 -7.11 9.75
C MET A 109 -16.47 -8.37 9.11
N VAL A 110 -15.67 -9.15 8.38
CA VAL A 110 -16.12 -10.41 7.78
C VAL A 110 -16.57 -11.39 8.86
N LYS A 111 -15.80 -11.55 9.94
CA LYS A 111 -16.18 -12.43 11.06
C LYS A 111 -17.48 -11.98 11.73
N GLU A 112 -17.68 -10.68 11.92
CA GLU A 112 -18.92 -10.15 12.48
C GLU A 112 -20.12 -10.44 11.56
N LEU A 113 -19.95 -10.25 10.25
CA LEU A 113 -20.98 -10.56 9.26
C LEU A 113 -21.29 -12.05 9.20
N GLU A 114 -20.29 -12.93 9.29
CA GLU A 114 -20.49 -14.38 9.38
C GLU A 114 -21.26 -14.77 10.64
N ASN A 115 -20.93 -14.18 11.79
CA ASN A 115 -21.68 -14.41 13.03
C ASN A 115 -23.14 -13.94 12.92
N LYS A 116 -23.38 -12.75 12.35
CA LYS A 116 -24.75 -12.25 12.11
C LYS A 116 -25.51 -13.11 11.12
N LYS A 117 -24.86 -13.58 10.06
CA LYS A 117 -25.43 -14.51 9.10
C LYS A 117 -25.79 -15.83 9.79
N GLY A 118 -24.90 -16.37 10.61
CA GLY A 118 -25.14 -17.59 11.39
C GLY A 118 -26.28 -17.43 12.40
N ALA A 119 -26.41 -16.27 13.03
CA ALA A 119 -27.53 -16.00 13.95
C ALA A 119 -28.89 -15.88 13.24
N MET A 120 -28.94 -15.32 12.02
CA MET A 120 -30.18 -15.24 11.24
C MET A 120 -30.54 -16.56 10.53
N MET A 121 -29.54 -17.27 10.01
CA MET A 121 -29.75 -18.54 9.31
C MET A 121 -29.82 -19.73 10.27
N GLY A 122 -29.38 -19.54 11.52
CA GLY A 122 -29.47 -20.56 12.56
C GLY A 122 -30.91 -20.77 12.94
N VAL A 123 -31.37 -22.02 12.85
CA VAL A 123 -32.65 -22.42 13.41
C VAL A 123 -32.41 -23.06 14.77
N SER A 124 -33.23 -22.68 15.75
CA SER A 124 -33.16 -23.29 17.08
C SER A 124 -33.83 -24.66 17.04
N MET A 125 -33.04 -25.72 17.28
CA MET A 125 -33.53 -27.09 17.28
C MET A 125 -34.61 -27.32 18.34
N ASP A 126 -34.56 -26.57 19.46
CA ASP A 126 -35.57 -26.62 20.52
C ASP A 126 -36.88 -25.95 20.10
N GLU A 127 -36.80 -24.87 19.31
CA GLU A 127 -37.99 -24.20 18.77
C GLU A 127 -38.63 -25.04 17.66
N GLU A 128 -37.82 -25.66 16.78
CA GLU A 128 -38.30 -26.63 15.80
C GLU A 128 -38.91 -27.86 16.47
N MET A 129 -38.28 -28.41 17.51
CA MET A 129 -38.83 -29.54 18.28
C MET A 129 -40.13 -29.16 18.98
N GLY A 130 -40.22 -27.96 19.58
CA GLY A 130 -41.45 -27.44 20.16
C GLY A 130 -42.57 -27.30 19.12
N ASN A 131 -42.25 -26.79 17.93
CA ASN A 131 -43.19 -26.73 16.81
C ASN A 131 -43.59 -28.13 16.33
N LEU A 132 -42.66 -29.08 16.29
CA LEU A 132 -42.92 -30.47 15.92
C LEU A 132 -43.90 -31.14 16.90
N ILE A 133 -43.67 -31.00 18.21
CA ILE A 133 -44.58 -31.49 19.26
C ILE A 133 -45.96 -30.82 19.15
N LYS A 134 -46.00 -29.51 18.87
CA LYS A 134 -47.27 -28.79 18.67
C LYS A 134 -48.04 -29.33 17.47
N PHE A 135 -47.36 -29.62 16.35
CA PHE A 135 -47.99 -30.22 15.18
C PHE A 135 -48.43 -31.66 15.45
N GLU A 136 -47.67 -32.44 16.21
CA GLU A 136 -48.03 -33.79 16.64
C GLU A 136 -49.32 -33.80 17.49
N HIS A 137 -49.42 -32.90 18.48
CA HIS A 137 -50.63 -32.76 19.29
C HIS A 137 -51.83 -32.31 18.47
N SER A 138 -51.62 -31.36 17.55
CA SER A 138 -52.67 -30.87 16.65
C SER A 138 -53.17 -31.99 15.74
N TYR A 139 -52.26 -32.79 15.18
CA TYR A 139 -52.58 -33.96 14.35
C TYR A 139 -53.38 -35.02 15.13
N ASN A 140 -52.94 -35.36 16.35
CA ASN A 140 -53.65 -36.29 17.22
C ASN A 140 -55.05 -35.77 17.64
N ALA A 141 -55.21 -34.45 17.79
CA ALA A 141 -56.51 -33.84 18.04
C ALA A 141 -57.42 -33.92 16.80
N SER A 142 -56.89 -33.63 15.60
CA SER A 142 -57.62 -33.77 14.34
C SER A 142 -58.05 -35.23 14.09
N ALA A 143 -57.19 -36.21 14.34
CA ALA A 143 -57.52 -37.62 14.21
C ALA A 143 -58.68 -38.04 15.13
N ARG A 144 -58.69 -37.55 16.38
CA ARG A 144 -59.81 -37.77 17.30
C ARG A 144 -61.10 -37.10 16.81
N MET A 145 -61.00 -35.90 16.24
CA MET A 145 -62.15 -35.21 15.68
C MET A 145 -62.76 -35.94 14.48
N VAL A 146 -61.91 -36.56 13.64
CA VAL A 146 -62.36 -37.45 12.55
C VAL A 146 -63.09 -38.67 13.12
N ASN A 147 -62.57 -39.32 14.15
CA ASN A 147 -63.27 -40.45 14.78
C ASN A 147 -64.64 -40.03 15.35
N VAL A 148 -64.73 -38.87 15.99
CA VAL A 148 -66.01 -38.34 16.49
C VAL A 148 -66.97 -38.04 15.34
N MET A 149 -66.46 -37.53 14.20
CA MET A 149 -67.27 -37.35 12.99
C MET A 149 -67.78 -38.70 12.44
N ASP A 150 -66.93 -39.73 12.40
CA ASP A 150 -67.32 -41.08 11.98
C ASP A 150 -68.41 -41.66 12.89
N GLU A 151 -68.28 -41.51 14.21
CA GLU A 151 -69.31 -41.93 15.17
C GLU A 151 -70.63 -41.16 14.98
N MET A 152 -70.57 -39.85 14.73
CA MET A 152 -71.76 -39.05 14.44
C MET A 152 -72.43 -39.51 13.13
N LEU A 153 -71.65 -39.78 12.09
CA LEU A 153 -72.15 -40.32 10.82
C LEU A 153 -72.80 -41.70 11.02
N GLU A 154 -72.18 -42.57 11.80
CA GLU A 154 -72.73 -43.89 12.12
C GLU A 154 -74.07 -43.77 12.87
N ILE A 155 -74.18 -42.86 13.85
CA ILE A 155 -75.44 -42.63 14.56
C ILE A 155 -76.53 -42.08 13.62
N ILE A 156 -76.20 -41.12 12.75
CA ILE A 156 -77.17 -40.58 11.80
C ILE A 156 -77.64 -41.66 10.82
N VAL A 157 -76.72 -42.44 10.26
CA VAL A 157 -77.04 -43.47 9.27
C VAL A 157 -77.77 -44.67 9.89
N ASN A 158 -77.26 -45.22 11.00
CA ASN A 158 -77.78 -46.44 11.60
C ASN A 158 -78.90 -46.22 12.63
N ARG A 159 -78.95 -45.07 13.32
CA ARG A 159 -80.00 -44.81 14.34
C ARG A 159 -81.12 -43.88 13.88
N LEU A 160 -80.91 -43.00 12.91
CA LEU A 160 -81.98 -42.17 12.34
C LEU A 160 -82.53 -42.73 11.01
N GLY A 161 -81.77 -43.57 10.29
CA GLY A 161 -82.20 -44.21 9.04
C GLY A 161 -83.14 -45.41 9.19
N ILE A 162 -83.26 -45.98 10.40
CA ILE A 162 -84.13 -47.15 10.68
C ILE A 162 -85.46 -46.69 11.29
N VAL A 163 -86.21 -45.90 10.53
CA VAL A 163 -87.65 -45.68 10.74
C VAL A 163 -88.37 -45.99 9.44
N GLY A 164 -88.39 -47.27 9.09
CA GLY A 164 -89.01 -47.73 7.85
C GLY A 164 -88.92 -49.23 7.59
N ARG A 165 -89.56 -50.02 8.48
CA ARG A 165 -89.87 -51.47 8.35
C ARG A 165 -88.72 -52.47 8.46
#